data_AF-A0A090WJJ4-F1
#
_entry.id   AF-A0A090WJJ4-F1
#
_cell.length_a   1.000
_cell.length_b   1.000
_cell.length_c   1.000
_cell.angle_alpha   90.00
_cell.angle_beta   90.00
_cell.angle_gamma   90.00
#
_symmetry.space_group_name_H-M   'P 1'
#
loop_
_entity.id
_entity.type
_entity.pdbx_description
1 polymer ?
#
loop_
_entity_poly.entity_id
_entity_poly.type
_entity_poly.pdbx_seq_one_letter_code
_entity_poly.pdbx_strand_id
1 'polypeptide(L)'
;MKEQSKRLNQQELKEFLDAKVYEFNSPKFIDSDPIQIPHQFSKKEDIEIAGFLTATIAWGNRKSIINNANKLMILLDHSPYDFVLNHTEGDLEKLLPFVHRTFNGDDCVQFIKSLQHIYKNHNGLEAVFAKHADSAFLQTSISEFKRTFFEIDHLKRTEKHVSDPLRKSAAKRINMFLRWMVRNDNTGVDFGIWKSLSPALLSCPLDVHSGNVARNLAC
;
A
#
# COMPACT_ATOMS: atom_id res chain seq x y z
N MET A 1 31.35 -16.24 20.36
CA MET A 1 32.18 -15.70 19.26
C MET A 1 31.31 -14.74 18.46
N LYS A 2 31.63 -13.45 18.46
CA LYS A 2 30.96 -12.48 17.58
C LYS A 2 31.48 -12.73 16.17
N GLU A 3 30.63 -13.17 15.25
CA GLU A 3 30.96 -13.17 13.82
C GLU A 3 31.40 -11.76 13.44
N GLN A 4 32.65 -11.61 13.01
CA GLN A 4 33.11 -10.38 12.38
C GLN A 4 32.30 -10.20 11.10
N SER A 5 31.45 -9.18 11.07
CA SER A 5 30.75 -8.79 9.84
C SER A 5 31.80 -8.49 8.77
N LYS A 6 31.93 -9.40 7.80
CA LYS A 6 32.84 -9.24 6.66
C LYS A 6 32.33 -8.04 5.87
N ARG A 7 33.11 -6.95 5.84
CA ARG A 7 32.77 -5.75 5.06
C ARG A 7 32.90 -6.09 3.57
N LEU A 8 31.76 -6.27 2.91
CA LEU A 8 31.69 -6.53 1.47
C LEU A 8 32.19 -5.29 0.71
N ASN A 9 32.96 -5.50 -0.36
CA ASN A 9 33.22 -4.43 -1.32
C ASN A 9 31.95 -4.13 -2.15
N GLN A 10 31.96 -3.07 -2.96
CA GLN A 10 30.77 -2.64 -3.70
C GLN A 10 30.22 -3.74 -4.65
N GLN A 11 31.10 -4.50 -5.28
CA GLN A 11 30.71 -5.59 -6.19
C GLN A 11 30.13 -6.77 -5.40
N GLU A 12 30.81 -7.20 -4.33
CA GLU A 12 30.32 -8.28 -3.45
C GLU A 12 28.98 -7.92 -2.80
N LEU A 13 28.79 -6.65 -2.41
CA LEU A 13 27.54 -6.15 -1.85
C LEU A 13 26.42 -6.18 -2.90
N LYS A 14 26.70 -5.74 -4.12
CA LYS A 14 25.74 -5.80 -5.22
C LYS A 14 25.30 -7.24 -5.49
N GLU A 15 26.26 -8.16 -5.63
CA GLU A 15 25.98 -9.58 -5.87
C GLU A 15 25.17 -10.20 -4.73
N PHE A 16 25.50 -9.87 -3.48
CA PHE A 16 24.75 -10.31 -2.31
C PHE A 16 23.31 -9.79 -2.32
N LEU A 17 23.11 -8.49 -2.57
CA LEU A 17 21.79 -7.88 -2.62
C LEU A 17 20.95 -8.43 -3.78
N ASP A 18 21.55 -8.60 -4.97
CA ASP A 18 20.90 -9.20 -6.13
C ASP A 18 20.46 -10.63 -5.82
N ALA A 19 21.32 -11.44 -5.19
CA ALA A 19 20.97 -12.80 -4.76
C ALA A 19 19.78 -12.80 -3.78
N LYS A 20 19.72 -11.86 -2.84
CA LYS A 20 18.57 -11.71 -1.93
C LYS A 20 17.30 -11.24 -2.63
N VAL A 21 17.41 -10.40 -3.66
CA VAL A 21 16.28 -10.04 -4.51
C VAL A 21 15.74 -11.28 -5.22
N TYR A 22 16.59 -12.11 -5.83
CA TYR A 22 16.15 -13.34 -6.49
C TYR A 22 15.53 -14.35 -5.51
N GLU A 23 16.06 -14.43 -4.29
CA GLU A 23 15.54 -15.31 -3.25
C GLU A 23 14.14 -14.89 -2.79
N PHE A 24 13.94 -13.62 -2.46
CA PHE A 24 12.71 -13.15 -1.80
C PHE A 24 11.66 -12.55 -2.74
N ASN A 25 12.04 -12.04 -3.91
CA ASN A 25 11.11 -11.49 -4.91
C ASN A 25 10.50 -12.60 -5.78
N SER A 26 9.96 -13.62 -5.13
CA SER A 26 9.40 -14.82 -5.77
C SER A 26 7.88 -14.93 -5.53
N PRO A 27 7.09 -15.35 -6.53
CA PRO A 27 5.66 -15.62 -6.37
C PRO A 27 5.32 -16.58 -5.22
N LYS A 28 6.26 -17.44 -4.83
CA LYS A 28 6.12 -18.37 -3.68
C LYS A 28 5.75 -17.66 -2.36
N PHE A 29 6.09 -16.39 -2.21
CA PHE A 29 5.79 -15.63 -1.00
C PHE A 29 4.42 -14.94 -1.04
N ILE A 30 3.77 -14.85 -2.20
CA ILE A 30 2.49 -14.14 -2.38
C ILE A 30 1.43 -14.73 -1.45
N ASP A 31 1.26 -16.06 -1.41
CA ASP A 31 0.22 -16.74 -0.60
C ASP A 31 0.29 -16.43 0.90
N SER A 32 1.47 -16.02 1.38
CA SER A 32 1.70 -15.65 2.78
C SER A 32 1.68 -14.14 3.01
N ASP A 33 1.62 -13.33 1.96
CA ASP A 33 1.76 -11.88 2.01
C ASP A 33 0.41 -11.18 1.75
N PRO A 34 0.14 -10.01 2.37
CA PRO A 34 -1.07 -9.24 2.09
C PRO A 34 -1.25 -8.88 0.62
N ILE A 35 -0.18 -8.83 -0.19
CA ILE A 35 -0.29 -8.59 -1.63
C ILE A 35 -1.14 -9.64 -2.37
N GLN A 36 -1.39 -10.82 -1.78
CA GLN A 36 -2.30 -11.82 -2.36
C GLN A 36 -3.73 -11.30 -2.59
N ILE A 37 -4.16 -10.30 -1.82
CA ILE A 37 -5.53 -9.80 -1.86
C ILE A 37 -5.79 -9.08 -3.20
N PRO A 38 -4.99 -8.06 -3.59
CA PRO A 38 -5.15 -7.46 -4.92
C PRO A 38 -4.90 -8.45 -6.08
N HIS A 39 -4.12 -9.52 -5.88
CA HIS A 39 -3.90 -10.57 -6.89
C HIS A 39 -5.16 -11.41 -7.21
N GLN A 40 -6.23 -11.28 -6.41
CA GLN A 40 -7.52 -11.90 -6.71
C GLN A 40 -8.27 -11.21 -7.87
N PHE A 41 -7.78 -10.04 -8.33
CA PHE A 41 -8.45 -9.20 -9.31
C PHE A 41 -7.59 -9.00 -10.56
N SER A 42 -8.24 -8.75 -11.70
CA SER A 42 -7.57 -8.46 -12.97
C SER A 42 -7.84 -7.05 -13.49
N LYS A 43 -8.94 -6.43 -13.06
CA LYS A 43 -9.28 -5.05 -13.41
C LYS A 43 -8.40 -4.08 -12.64
N LYS A 44 -7.85 -3.09 -13.33
CA LYS A 44 -6.94 -2.08 -12.76
C LYS A 44 -7.51 -1.44 -11.50
N GLU A 45 -8.74 -0.95 -11.57
CA GLU A 45 -9.37 -0.22 -10.48
C GLU A 45 -9.69 -1.13 -9.28
N ASP A 46 -10.01 -2.40 -9.52
CA ASP A 46 -10.20 -3.38 -8.44
C ASP A 46 -8.89 -3.67 -7.71
N ILE A 47 -7.79 -3.85 -8.45
CA ILE A 47 -6.42 -4.04 -7.91
C ILE A 47 -6.02 -2.82 -7.07
N GLU A 48 -6.28 -1.61 -7.58
CA GLU A 48 -5.98 -0.35 -6.91
C GLU A 48 -6.71 -0.22 -5.57
N ILE A 49 -8.03 -0.43 -5.56
CA ILE A 49 -8.85 -0.30 -4.34
C ILE A 49 -8.51 -1.42 -3.34
N ALA A 50 -8.45 -2.67 -3.80
CA ALA A 50 -8.10 -3.80 -2.95
C ALA A 50 -6.70 -3.63 -2.34
N GLY A 51 -5.74 -3.19 -3.16
CA GLY A 51 -4.37 -2.91 -2.72
C GLY A 51 -4.31 -1.79 -1.69
N PHE A 52 -5.01 -0.67 -1.93
CA PHE A 52 -5.01 0.47 -1.01
C PHE A 52 -5.67 0.15 0.33
N LEU A 53 -6.82 -0.52 0.32
CA LEU A 53 -7.53 -0.93 1.54
C LEU A 53 -6.72 -1.97 2.34
N THR A 54 -6.14 -2.96 1.64
CA THR A 54 -5.29 -3.98 2.26
C THR A 54 -4.04 -3.35 2.89
N ALA A 55 -3.35 -2.47 2.15
CA ALA A 55 -2.19 -1.76 2.67
C ALA A 55 -2.54 -0.86 3.85
N THR A 56 -3.72 -0.23 3.82
CA THR A 56 -4.24 0.54 4.96
C THR A 56 -4.26 -0.32 6.20
N ILE A 57 -4.86 -1.52 6.14
CA ILE A 57 -4.98 -2.45 7.27
C ILE A 57 -3.75 -3.32 7.57
N ALA A 58 -2.63 -3.11 6.87
CA ALA A 58 -1.43 -3.92 7.00
C ALA A 58 -0.58 -3.56 8.23
N TRP A 59 -1.16 -3.62 9.44
CA TRP A 59 -0.39 -3.51 10.69
C TRP A 59 -0.81 -4.57 11.72
N GLY A 60 0.17 -5.33 12.18
CA GLY A 60 -0.06 -6.40 13.14
C GLY A 60 0.38 -7.76 12.67
N ASN A 61 -0.28 -8.79 13.20
CA ASN A 61 0.02 -10.16 12.80
C ASN A 61 -0.47 -10.41 11.36
N ARG A 62 0.42 -10.91 10.51
CA ARG A 62 0.21 -11.29 9.10
C ARG A 62 -1.10 -12.06 8.85
N LYS A 63 -1.40 -13.09 9.65
CA LYS A 63 -2.63 -13.89 9.52
C LYS A 63 -3.89 -13.05 9.76
N SER A 64 -3.84 -12.15 10.75
CA SER A 64 -4.96 -11.25 11.05
C SER A 64 -5.18 -10.21 9.95
N ILE A 65 -4.11 -9.71 9.34
CA ILE A 65 -4.17 -8.78 8.21
C ILE A 65 -4.85 -9.46 7.02
N ILE A 66 -4.35 -10.62 6.59
CA ILE A 66 -4.89 -11.37 5.44
C ILE A 66 -6.36 -11.76 5.67
N ASN A 67 -6.70 -12.26 6.86
CA ASN A 67 -8.09 -12.63 7.17
C ASN A 67 -9.04 -11.43 7.09
N ASN A 68 -8.64 -10.26 7.61
CA ASN A 68 -9.50 -9.08 7.56
C ASN A 68 -9.55 -8.43 6.17
N ALA A 69 -8.47 -8.51 5.40
CA ALA A 69 -8.46 -8.04 4.02
C ALA A 69 -9.39 -8.90 3.14
N ASN A 70 -9.37 -10.23 3.29
CA ASN A 70 -10.34 -11.11 2.62
C ASN A 70 -11.79 -10.80 3.04
N LYS A 71 -12.04 -10.61 4.34
CA LYS A 71 -13.37 -10.18 4.83
C LYS A 71 -13.81 -8.88 4.20
N LEU A 72 -12.90 -7.92 4.04
CA LEU A 72 -13.21 -6.65 3.38
C LEU A 72 -13.59 -6.87 1.91
N MET A 73 -12.87 -7.72 1.18
CA MET A 73 -13.24 -8.03 -0.21
C MET A 73 -14.60 -8.71 -0.33
N ILE A 74 -14.95 -9.58 0.63
CA ILE A 74 -16.29 -10.18 0.72
C ILE A 74 -17.37 -9.12 0.96
N LEU A 75 -17.12 -8.16 1.86
CA LEU A 75 -18.05 -7.05 2.13
C LEU A 75 -18.22 -6.11 0.93
N LEU A 76 -17.25 -6.09 0.02
CA LEU A 76 -17.30 -5.34 -1.23
C LEU A 76 -17.73 -6.22 -2.42
N ASP A 77 -18.43 -7.33 -2.14
CA ASP A 77 -18.99 -8.28 -3.11
C ASP A 77 -17.96 -8.84 -4.12
N HIS A 78 -16.68 -8.88 -3.75
CA HIS A 78 -15.57 -9.18 -4.66
C HIS A 78 -15.59 -8.33 -5.95
N SER A 79 -16.17 -7.13 -5.89
CA SER A 79 -16.14 -6.14 -6.97
C SER A 79 -15.88 -4.74 -6.37
N PRO A 80 -14.70 -4.51 -5.78
CA PRO A 80 -14.42 -3.31 -4.99
C PRO A 80 -14.62 -2.00 -5.77
N TYR A 81 -14.30 -1.96 -7.07
CA TYR A 81 -14.54 -0.77 -7.88
C TYR A 81 -16.01 -0.50 -8.12
N ASP A 82 -16.79 -1.52 -8.46
CA ASP A 82 -18.23 -1.39 -8.65
C ASP A 82 -18.91 -0.94 -7.36
N PHE A 83 -18.58 -1.60 -6.24
CA PHE A 83 -19.07 -1.22 -4.92
C PHE A 83 -18.74 0.24 -4.59
N VAL A 84 -17.48 0.67 -4.78
CA VAL A 84 -17.09 2.06 -4.51
C VAL A 84 -17.92 3.05 -5.33
N LEU A 85 -18.16 2.79 -6.61
CA LEU A 85 -18.91 3.70 -7.46
C LEU A 85 -20.42 3.70 -7.18
N ASN A 86 -20.99 2.53 -6.90
CA ASN A 86 -22.42 2.26 -6.97
C ASN A 86 -23.08 1.84 -5.64
N HIS A 87 -22.35 1.85 -4.52
CA HIS A 87 -22.91 1.52 -3.20
C HIS A 87 -24.16 2.34 -2.87
N THR A 88 -25.10 1.71 -2.18
CA THR A 88 -26.22 2.38 -1.52
C THR A 88 -25.90 2.63 -0.04
N GLU A 89 -26.73 3.42 0.65
CA GLU A 89 -26.58 3.59 2.11
C GLU A 89 -26.70 2.25 2.86
N GLY A 90 -27.57 1.34 2.40
CA GLY A 90 -27.71 0.01 2.99
C GLY A 90 -26.47 -0.88 2.81
N ASP A 91 -25.67 -0.64 1.77
CA ASP A 91 -24.39 -1.35 1.58
C ASP A 91 -23.32 -0.80 2.52
N LEU A 92 -23.32 0.51 2.79
CA LEU A 92 -22.42 1.12 3.76
C LEU A 92 -22.71 0.66 5.19
N GLU A 93 -23.97 0.47 5.55
CA GLU A 93 -24.36 -0.06 6.87
C GLU A 93 -23.73 -1.44 7.16
N LYS A 94 -23.60 -2.29 6.13
CA LYS A 94 -22.94 -3.61 6.25
C LYS A 94 -21.46 -3.51 6.62
N LEU A 95 -20.82 -2.36 6.39
CA LEU A 95 -19.41 -2.11 6.74
C LEU A 95 -19.23 -1.73 8.21
N LEU A 96 -20.29 -1.27 8.89
CA LEU A 96 -20.21 -0.77 10.27
C LEU A 96 -19.64 -1.80 11.29
N PRO A 97 -19.96 -3.10 11.20
CA PRO A 97 -19.38 -4.11 12.09
C PRO A 97 -17.90 -4.41 11.83
N PHE A 98 -17.30 -3.90 10.74
CA PHE A 98 -15.91 -4.18 10.40
C PHE A 98 -14.96 -3.56 11.43
N VAL A 99 -14.04 -4.37 11.96
CA VAL A 99 -13.00 -3.89 12.88
C VAL A 99 -11.67 -4.57 12.58
N HIS A 100 -10.66 -3.77 12.34
CA HIS A 100 -9.26 -4.17 12.35
C HIS A 100 -8.46 -3.26 13.29
N ARG A 101 -8.22 -3.74 14.51
CA ARG A 101 -7.50 -2.99 15.55
C ARG A 101 -8.13 -1.62 15.83
N THR A 102 -7.52 -0.54 15.37
CA THR A 102 -7.99 0.84 15.56
C THR A 102 -8.77 1.40 14.38
N PHE A 103 -8.92 0.64 13.29
CA PHE A 103 -9.76 0.96 12.14
C PHE A 103 -11.09 0.24 12.29
N ASN A 104 -12.17 1.00 12.32
CA ASN A 104 -13.52 0.49 12.56
C ASN A 104 -14.42 0.76 11.35
N GLY A 105 -15.69 0.38 11.48
CA GLY A 105 -16.68 0.54 10.41
C GLY A 105 -16.87 1.97 9.95
N ASP A 106 -16.86 2.95 10.86
CA ASP A 106 -16.94 4.37 10.48
C ASP A 106 -15.76 4.79 9.59
N ASP A 107 -14.55 4.34 9.94
CA ASP A 107 -13.36 4.57 9.14
C ASP A 107 -13.48 3.86 7.77
N CYS A 108 -14.05 2.65 7.74
CA CYS A 108 -14.30 1.89 6.51
C CYS A 108 -15.27 2.62 5.57
N VAL A 109 -16.43 3.05 6.08
CA VAL A 109 -17.44 3.81 5.33
C VAL A 109 -16.83 5.10 4.79
N GLN A 110 -16.08 5.84 5.62
CA GLN A 110 -15.39 7.05 5.17
C GLN A 110 -14.40 6.75 4.03
N PHE A 111 -13.63 5.66 4.13
CA PHE A 111 -12.69 5.27 3.09
C PHE A 111 -13.40 4.96 1.77
N ILE A 112 -14.54 4.27 1.80
CA ILE A 112 -15.34 4.02 0.59
C ILE A 112 -15.85 5.32 -0.02
N LYS A 113 -16.39 6.25 0.79
CA LYS A 113 -16.85 7.57 0.32
C LYS A 113 -15.71 8.40 -0.28
N SER A 114 -14.56 8.42 0.37
CA SER A 114 -13.35 9.11 -0.11
C SER A 114 -12.82 8.51 -1.41
N LEU A 115 -12.82 7.19 -1.55
CA LEU A 115 -12.45 6.52 -2.81
C LEU A 115 -13.45 6.85 -3.92
N GLN A 116 -14.75 6.82 -3.65
CA GLN A 116 -15.78 7.18 -4.62
C GLN A 116 -15.56 8.61 -5.14
N HIS A 117 -15.28 9.55 -4.24
CA HIS A 117 -14.95 10.94 -4.60
C HIS A 117 -13.73 11.02 -5.53
N ILE A 118 -12.66 10.27 -5.23
CA ILE A 118 -11.46 10.22 -6.07
C ILE A 118 -11.75 9.66 -7.46
N TYR A 119 -12.47 8.53 -7.56
CA TYR A 119 -12.76 7.92 -8.86
C TYR A 119 -13.77 8.72 -9.69
N LYS A 120 -14.67 9.48 -9.06
CA LYS A 120 -15.63 10.34 -9.76
C LYS A 120 -15.03 11.68 -10.20
N ASN A 121 -14.15 12.28 -9.40
CA ASN A 121 -13.73 13.68 -9.58
C ASN A 121 -12.24 13.86 -9.91
N HIS A 122 -11.39 12.85 -9.66
CA HIS A 122 -9.94 12.96 -9.77
C HIS A 122 -9.30 11.88 -10.66
N ASN A 123 -10.09 11.15 -11.45
CA ASN A 123 -9.65 10.12 -12.39
C ASN A 123 -8.88 8.94 -11.75
N GLY A 124 -9.22 8.59 -10.51
CA GLY A 124 -8.68 7.42 -9.82
C GLY A 124 -7.37 7.68 -9.07
N LEU A 125 -6.85 6.62 -8.43
CA LEU A 125 -5.71 6.74 -7.53
C LEU A 125 -4.41 7.14 -8.26
N GLU A 126 -4.08 6.50 -9.38
CA GLU A 126 -2.86 6.81 -10.15
C GLU A 126 -2.78 8.30 -10.51
N ALA A 127 -3.88 8.88 -10.98
CA ALA A 127 -3.94 10.28 -11.41
C ALA A 127 -3.64 11.25 -10.26
N VAL A 128 -4.18 11.00 -9.06
CA VAL A 128 -3.94 11.83 -7.88
C VAL A 128 -2.46 11.82 -7.49
N PHE A 129 -1.82 10.64 -7.49
CA PHE A 129 -0.38 10.55 -7.18
C PHE A 129 0.48 11.16 -8.29
N ALA A 130 0.14 10.92 -9.56
CA ALA A 130 0.90 11.39 -10.71
C ALA A 130 0.91 12.92 -10.83
N LYS A 131 -0.22 13.57 -10.53
CA LYS A 131 -0.38 15.03 -10.62
C LYS A 131 0.63 15.80 -9.76
N HIS A 132 1.02 15.22 -8.63
CA HIS A 132 1.90 15.85 -7.65
C HIS A 132 3.23 15.10 -7.48
N ALA A 133 3.61 14.29 -8.47
CA ALA A 133 4.89 13.61 -8.50
C ALA A 133 6.01 14.63 -8.71
N ASP A 134 6.96 14.66 -7.78
CA ASP A 134 8.23 15.37 -7.98
C ASP A 134 9.19 14.47 -8.76
N SER A 135 10.14 15.09 -9.45
CA SER A 135 11.29 14.46 -10.11
C SER A 135 12.14 13.59 -9.17
N ALA A 136 12.13 13.87 -7.87
CA ALA A 136 13.00 13.20 -6.91
C ALA A 136 12.26 12.17 -6.02
N PHE A 137 11.08 12.51 -5.48
CA PHE A 137 10.40 11.68 -4.47
C PHE A 137 8.87 11.84 -4.48
N LEU A 138 8.15 10.81 -4.03
CA LEU A 138 6.67 10.82 -3.90
C LEU A 138 6.15 11.42 -2.58
N GLN A 139 6.99 12.05 -1.75
CA GLN A 139 6.53 12.54 -0.44
C GLN A 139 5.43 13.60 -0.58
N THR A 140 5.65 14.58 -1.46
CA THR A 140 4.65 15.61 -1.78
C THR A 140 3.37 14.98 -2.32
N SER A 141 3.50 13.98 -3.21
CA SER A 141 2.35 13.26 -3.77
C SER A 141 1.52 12.54 -2.72
N ILE A 142 2.15 11.93 -1.71
CA ILE A 142 1.45 11.29 -0.61
C ILE A 142 0.71 12.32 0.26
N SER A 143 1.33 13.46 0.55
CA SER A 143 0.69 14.52 1.32
C SER A 143 -0.49 15.15 0.58
N GLU A 144 -0.36 15.40 -0.72
CA GLU A 144 -1.46 15.88 -1.56
C GLU A 144 -2.56 14.83 -1.73
N PHE A 145 -2.20 13.55 -1.89
CA PHE A 145 -3.16 12.45 -1.87
C PHE A 145 -4.00 12.47 -0.59
N LYS A 146 -3.38 12.64 0.58
CA LYS A 146 -4.12 12.75 1.84
C LYS A 146 -5.10 13.93 1.83
N ARG A 147 -4.70 15.09 1.30
CA ARG A 147 -5.57 16.27 1.19
C ARG A 147 -6.77 15.98 0.30
N THR A 148 -6.55 15.37 -0.87
CA THR A 148 -7.62 14.97 -1.80
C THR A 148 -8.52 13.89 -1.19
N PHE A 149 -7.96 12.91 -0.48
CA PHE A 149 -8.71 11.83 0.16
C PHE A 149 -9.69 12.34 1.22
N PHE A 150 -9.35 13.43 1.90
CA PHE A 150 -10.17 14.07 2.93
C PHE A 150 -10.75 15.42 2.47
N GLU A 151 -10.98 15.59 1.16
CA GLU A 151 -11.58 16.79 0.58
C GLU A 151 -13.08 16.90 0.89
N ILE A 152 -13.77 15.77 1.00
CA ILE A 152 -15.17 15.68 1.43
C ILE A 152 -15.29 15.71 2.95
N ASP A 153 -16.49 15.97 3.48
CA ASP A 153 -16.75 15.90 4.92
C ASP A 153 -16.36 14.54 5.50
N HIS A 154 -15.70 14.55 6.66
CA HIS A 154 -15.08 13.37 7.23
C HIS A 154 -14.85 13.45 8.73
N LEU A 155 -14.77 12.27 9.36
CA LEU A 155 -14.41 12.15 10.76
C LEU A 155 -12.91 12.44 10.99
N LYS A 156 -12.60 13.34 11.92
CA LYS A 156 -11.21 13.68 12.28
C LYS A 156 -10.37 12.49 12.73
N ARG A 157 -10.99 11.49 13.36
CA ARG A 157 -10.31 10.26 13.76
C ARG A 157 -9.77 9.45 12.57
N THR A 158 -10.40 9.55 11.41
CA THR A 158 -10.08 8.73 10.24
C THR A 158 -8.81 9.22 9.55
N GLU A 159 -8.48 10.50 9.70
CA GLU A 159 -7.25 11.10 9.15
C GLU A 159 -5.96 10.39 9.59
N LYS A 160 -5.96 9.71 10.75
CA LYS A 160 -4.79 8.98 11.25
C LYS A 160 -4.42 7.75 10.42
N HIS A 161 -5.36 7.25 9.61
CA HIS A 161 -5.17 6.01 8.84
C HIS A 161 -4.41 6.25 7.53
N VAL A 162 -4.49 7.46 6.97
CA VAL A 162 -3.66 7.90 5.85
C VAL A 162 -2.48 8.72 6.38
N SER A 163 -1.27 8.20 6.19
CA SER A 163 -0.04 8.84 6.66
C SER A 163 0.32 10.08 5.85
N ASP A 164 1.03 11.01 6.48
CA ASP A 164 1.50 12.25 5.86
C ASP A 164 3.01 12.40 6.11
N PRO A 165 3.86 12.21 5.08
CA PRO A 165 5.32 12.27 5.23
C PRO A 165 5.81 13.68 5.57
N LEU A 166 5.14 14.74 5.08
CA LEU A 166 5.49 16.12 5.45
C LEU A 166 5.25 16.42 6.93
N ARG A 167 4.46 15.58 7.63
CA ARG A 167 4.27 15.62 9.08
C ARG A 167 5.16 14.62 9.83
N LYS A 168 6.34 14.30 9.29
CA LYS A 168 7.35 13.39 9.86
C LYS A 168 6.89 11.94 10.05
N SER A 169 5.89 11.50 9.30
CA SER A 169 5.52 10.08 9.25
C SER A 169 6.44 9.31 8.31
N ALA A 170 6.87 8.11 8.70
CA ALA A 170 7.59 7.21 7.79
C ALA A 170 6.71 6.67 6.63
N ALA A 171 5.38 6.90 6.68
CA ALA A 171 4.43 6.58 5.61
C ALA A 171 4.54 5.13 5.08
N LYS A 172 4.90 4.18 5.96
CA LYS A 172 5.29 2.81 5.55
C LYS A 172 4.21 2.08 4.74
N ARG A 173 2.95 2.20 5.17
CA ARG A 173 1.80 1.52 4.54
C ARG A 173 1.53 2.03 3.13
N ILE A 174 1.53 3.35 2.95
CA ILE A 174 1.30 3.94 1.62
C ILE A 174 2.51 3.71 0.70
N ASN A 175 3.74 3.72 1.23
CA ASN A 175 4.92 3.35 0.44
C ASN A 175 4.89 1.87 0.00
N MET A 176 4.38 0.97 0.85
CA MET A 176 4.16 -0.42 0.46
C MET A 176 3.12 -0.54 -0.67
N PHE A 177 2.00 0.18 -0.57
CA PHE A 177 0.99 0.26 -1.64
C PHE A 177 1.59 0.80 -2.96
N LEU A 178 2.32 1.92 -2.89
CA LEU A 178 2.97 2.52 -4.06
C LEU A 178 3.98 1.57 -4.70
N ARG A 179 4.74 0.81 -3.90
CA ARG A 179 5.62 -0.25 -4.41
C ARG A 179 4.84 -1.26 -5.24
N TRP A 180 3.72 -1.76 -4.73
CA TRP A 180 2.88 -2.72 -5.44
C TRP A 180 2.36 -2.19 -6.78
N MET A 181 1.96 -0.91 -6.83
CA MET A 181 1.35 -0.32 -8.03
C MET A 181 2.37 0.12 -9.08
N VAL A 182 3.54 0.63 -8.67
CA VAL A 182 4.51 1.29 -9.56
C VAL A 182 5.67 0.36 -9.96
N ARG A 183 6.17 -0.48 -9.04
CA ARG A 183 7.34 -1.32 -9.32
C ARG A 183 6.96 -2.42 -10.30
N ASN A 184 7.60 -2.44 -11.47
CA ASN A 184 7.57 -3.57 -12.38
C ASN A 184 8.82 -4.43 -12.12
N ASP A 185 8.65 -5.55 -11.45
CA ASP A 185 9.75 -6.38 -10.96
C ASP A 185 10.07 -7.59 -11.86
N ASN A 186 9.37 -7.74 -12.99
CA ASN A 186 9.47 -8.85 -13.95
C ASN A 186 9.22 -10.26 -13.38
N THR A 187 8.96 -10.41 -12.08
CA THR A 187 8.66 -11.71 -11.44
C THR A 187 7.17 -11.89 -11.17
N GLY A 188 6.38 -10.83 -11.32
CA GLY A 188 4.94 -10.85 -11.14
C GLY A 188 4.51 -10.78 -9.67
N VAL A 189 5.42 -10.41 -8.76
CA VAL A 189 5.06 -10.17 -7.35
C VAL A 189 4.34 -8.82 -7.25
N ASP A 190 5.00 -7.74 -7.64
CA ASP A 190 4.33 -6.43 -7.75
C ASP A 190 3.61 -6.29 -9.10
N PHE A 191 2.56 -5.46 -9.13
CA PHE A 191 1.70 -5.31 -10.30
C PHE A 191 2.33 -4.44 -11.38
N GLY A 192 3.00 -3.35 -10.96
CA GLY A 192 3.58 -2.38 -11.89
C GLY A 192 2.56 -1.82 -12.90
N ILE A 193 1.27 -1.73 -12.51
CA ILE A 193 0.16 -1.31 -13.37
C ILE A 193 0.10 0.20 -13.56
N TRP A 194 0.72 0.99 -12.67
CA TRP A 194 0.88 2.43 -12.84
C TRP A 194 2.05 2.73 -13.75
N LYS A 195 1.78 3.45 -14.83
CA LYS A 195 2.77 3.79 -15.87
C LYS A 195 3.17 5.26 -15.85
N SER A 196 2.40 6.11 -15.16
CA SER A 196 2.70 7.54 -15.04
C SER A 196 3.80 7.86 -14.03
N LEU A 197 4.21 6.90 -13.19
CA LEU A 197 5.23 7.07 -12.15
C LEU A 197 6.44 6.17 -12.42
N SER A 198 7.63 6.71 -12.18
CA SER A 198 8.87 5.93 -12.26
C SER A 198 9.13 5.16 -10.96
N PRO A 199 9.52 3.87 -11.01
CA PRO A 199 9.96 3.12 -9.83
C PRO A 199 11.10 3.79 -9.06
N ALA A 200 11.91 4.64 -9.71
CA ALA A 200 12.99 5.40 -9.08
C ALA A 200 12.49 6.42 -8.04
N LEU A 201 11.21 6.81 -8.08
CA LEU A 201 10.59 7.73 -7.14
C LEU A 201 10.12 7.05 -5.85
N LEU A 202 10.11 5.71 -5.82
CA LEU A 202 9.63 4.93 -4.68
C LEU A 202 10.59 5.04 -3.50
N SER A 203 10.03 5.29 -2.32
CA SER A 203 10.79 5.20 -1.08
C SER A 203 10.85 3.75 -0.60
N CYS A 204 12.02 3.29 -0.16
CA CYS A 204 12.15 2.02 0.56
C CYS A 204 11.91 2.25 2.06
N PRO A 205 10.74 1.88 2.62
CA PRO A 205 10.50 2.06 4.04
C PRO A 205 11.34 1.06 4.85
N LEU A 206 12.47 1.49 5.37
CA LEU A 206 13.28 0.67 6.28
C LEU A 206 12.49 0.45 7.59
N ASP A 207 12.21 -0.82 7.90
CA ASP A 207 11.76 -1.22 9.23
C ASP A 207 12.96 -1.51 10.15
N VAL A 208 12.69 -1.79 11.43
CA VAL A 208 13.77 -2.00 12.42
C VAL A 208 14.65 -3.18 12.02
N HIS A 209 14.05 -4.23 11.44
CA HIS A 209 14.77 -5.43 11.03
C HIS A 209 15.65 -5.13 9.80
N SER A 210 15.06 -4.56 8.75
CA SER A 210 15.74 -4.15 7.51
C SER A 210 16.80 -3.10 7.78
N GLY A 211 16.55 -2.16 8.70
CA GLY A 211 17.52 -1.17 9.15
C GLY A 211 18.66 -1.75 9.98
N ASN A 212 18.44 -2.85 10.72
CA ASN A 212 19.53 -3.59 11.35
C ASN A 212 20.38 -4.32 10.31
N VAL A 213 19.75 -4.94 9.31
CA VAL A 213 20.44 -5.61 8.20
C VAL A 213 21.26 -4.59 7.40
N ALA A 214 20.69 -3.44 7.05
CA ALA A 214 21.41 -2.37 6.34
C ALA A 214 22.65 -1.90 7.11
N ARG A 215 22.51 -1.64 8.43
CA ARG A 215 23.65 -1.29 9.29
C ARG A 215 24.73 -2.37 9.35
N ASN A 216 24.33 -3.65 9.36
CA ASN A 216 25.27 -4.77 9.31
C ASN A 216 26.02 -4.85 7.96
N LEU A 217 25.39 -4.39 6.88
CA LEU A 217 25.96 -4.26 5.54
C LEU A 217 26.70 -2.93 5.32
N ALA A 218 26.85 -2.09 6.36
CA ALA A 218 27.45 -0.76 6.29
C ALA A 218 26.77 0.20 5.28
N CYS A 219 25.46 0.04 5.11
CA CYS A 219 24.56 0.88 4.30
C CYS A 219 23.64 1.72 5.19
#